data_AF-A0A7R9MTI9-F1
#
_entry.id   AF-A0A7R9MTI9-F1
#
_cell.length_a   1.000
_cell.length_b   1.000
_cell.length_c   1.000
_cell.angle_alpha   90.00
_cell.angle_beta   90.00
_cell.angle_gamma   90.00
#
_symmetry.space_group_name_H-M   'P 1'
#
loop_
_entity.id
_entity.type
_entity.pdbx_description
1 polymer ?
#
loop_
_entity_poly.entity_id
_entity_poly.type
_entity_poly.pdbx_seq_one_letter_code
_entity_poly.pdbx_strand_id
1 'polypeptide(L)'
;MVHLDQLQKLKPLVNDPTFVRAVQTVKQENKLRLSDLLYKLYGIQVNPSSMFDVQVKRIHEYKRQLLNCLHMVVLYNRIKRDPTAPFVPRTIMVGGKAAPGYHIAKQIIRLINHVAAVVNNDPVVGDKLKIIFLENYRVSFAEKIIPATDLSEQISTAGTEASGTGN
;
A
#
# COMPACT_ATOMS: atom_id res chain seq x y z
N MET A 1 -11.04 -22.38 -10.38
CA MET A 1 -9.77 -22.68 -11.08
C MET A 1 -8.98 -23.64 -10.21
N VAL A 2 -8.57 -24.79 -10.74
CA VAL A 2 -7.79 -25.80 -9.98
C VAL A 2 -6.39 -26.08 -10.58
N HIS A 3 -6.04 -25.45 -11.71
CA HIS A 3 -4.76 -25.60 -12.41
C HIS A 3 -4.10 -24.25 -12.66
N LEU A 4 -3.35 -23.75 -11.68
CA LEU A 4 -2.75 -22.40 -11.70
C LEU A 4 -1.60 -22.27 -12.71
N ASP A 5 -0.95 -23.39 -13.04
CA ASP A 5 0.10 -23.50 -14.05
C ASP A 5 -0.35 -23.03 -15.45
N GLN A 6 -1.66 -23.12 -15.75
CA GLN A 6 -2.22 -22.67 -17.02
C GLN A 6 -2.09 -21.15 -17.23
N LEU A 7 -1.87 -20.35 -16.17
CA LEU A 7 -1.62 -18.92 -16.30
C LEU A 7 -0.36 -18.60 -17.12
N GLN A 8 0.56 -19.55 -17.30
CA GLN A 8 1.70 -19.36 -18.21
C GLN A 8 1.28 -19.06 -19.65
N LYS A 9 0.08 -19.50 -20.06
CA LYS A 9 -0.49 -19.21 -21.39
C LYS A 9 -0.81 -17.72 -21.60
N LEU A 10 -0.76 -16.90 -20.56
CA LEU A 10 -0.92 -15.44 -20.66
C LEU A 10 0.37 -14.72 -21.10
N LYS A 11 1.55 -15.35 -20.96
CA LYS A 11 2.84 -14.72 -21.34
C LYS A 11 2.91 -14.20 -22.78
N PRO A 12 2.36 -14.88 -23.80
CA PRO A 12 2.36 -14.36 -25.16
C PRO A 12 1.51 -13.09 -25.35
N LEU A 13 0.56 -12.82 -24.44
CA LEU A 13 -0.38 -11.70 -24.55
C LEU A 13 0.16 -10.38 -23.97
N VAL A 14 1.40 -10.37 -23.45
CA VAL A 14 1.98 -9.16 -22.79
C VAL A 14 2.10 -7.96 -23.72
N ASN A 15 2.15 -8.18 -25.03
CA ASN A 15 2.23 -7.13 -26.05
C ASN A 15 0.89 -6.91 -26.78
N ASP A 16 -0.18 -7.64 -26.43
CA ASP A 16 -1.51 -7.39 -26.98
C ASP A 16 -2.13 -6.18 -26.27
N PRO A 17 -2.34 -5.04 -26.96
CA PRO A 17 -2.87 -3.83 -26.33
C PRO A 17 -4.27 -4.01 -25.75
N THR A 18 -5.08 -4.91 -26.33
CA THR A 18 -6.44 -5.19 -25.86
C THR A 18 -6.39 -5.91 -24.52
N PHE A 19 -5.53 -6.93 -24.42
CA PHE A 19 -5.32 -7.68 -23.19
C PHE A 19 -4.74 -6.81 -22.08
N VAL A 20 -3.69 -6.04 -22.37
CA VAL A 20 -3.06 -5.12 -21.39
C VAL A 20 -4.08 -4.10 -20.88
N ARG A 21 -4.89 -3.52 -21.77
CA ARG A 21 -5.95 -2.58 -21.38
C ARG A 21 -7.00 -3.26 -20.49
N ALA A 22 -7.41 -4.49 -20.80
CA ALA A 22 -8.35 -5.22 -19.96
C ALA A 22 -7.81 -5.45 -18.53
N VAL A 23 -6.53 -5.83 -18.40
CA VAL A 23 -5.88 -5.98 -17.08
C VAL A 23 -5.83 -4.65 -16.32
N GLN A 24 -5.49 -3.55 -17.00
CA GLN A 24 -5.49 -2.21 -16.41
C GLN A 24 -6.88 -1.78 -15.94
N THR A 25 -7.92 -2.04 -16.74
CA THR A 25 -9.31 -1.74 -16.36
C THR A 25 -9.71 -2.50 -15.09
N VAL A 26 -9.43 -3.80 -15.02
CA VAL A 26 -9.73 -4.62 -13.82
C VAL A 26 -8.98 -4.09 -12.59
N LYS A 27 -7.70 -3.69 -12.74
CA LYS A 27 -6.95 -3.06 -11.65
C LYS A 27 -7.61 -1.76 -11.18
N GLN A 28 -8.00 -0.90 -12.13
CA GLN A 28 -8.61 0.38 -11.80
C GLN A 28 -9.97 0.22 -11.11
N GLU A 29 -10.81 -0.73 -11.55
CA GLU A 29 -12.06 -1.06 -10.87
C GLU A 29 -11.83 -1.55 -9.44
N ASN A 30 -10.82 -2.38 -9.21
CA ASN A 30 -10.48 -2.84 -7.86
C ASN A 30 -10.03 -1.67 -6.96
N LYS A 31 -9.26 -0.73 -7.51
CA LYS A 31 -8.84 0.49 -6.80
C LYS A 31 -10.02 1.39 -6.46
N LEU A 32 -10.98 1.54 -7.35
CA LEU A 32 -12.22 2.28 -7.08
C LEU A 32 -13.01 1.64 -5.94
N ARG A 33 -13.25 0.31 -6.00
CA ARG A 33 -13.95 -0.42 -4.94
C ARG A 33 -13.24 -0.29 -3.58
N LEU A 34 -11.91 -0.37 -3.57
CA LEU A 34 -11.14 -0.19 -2.34
C LEU A 34 -11.22 1.26 -1.84
N SER A 35 -11.15 2.25 -2.73
CA SER A 35 -11.26 3.68 -2.37
C SER A 35 -12.58 3.99 -1.67
N ASP A 36 -13.69 3.48 -2.21
CA ASP A 36 -15.02 3.63 -1.60
C ASP A 36 -15.09 2.96 -0.22
N LEU A 37 -14.48 1.78 -0.08
CA LEU A 37 -14.42 1.08 1.19
C LEU A 37 -13.59 1.86 2.23
N LEU A 38 -12.43 2.39 1.83
CA LEU A 38 -11.57 3.18 2.70
C LEU A 38 -12.27 4.47 3.16
N TYR A 39 -13.02 5.13 2.27
CA TYR A 39 -13.82 6.28 2.63
C TYR A 39 -14.90 5.92 3.66
N LYS A 40 -15.62 4.81 3.46
CA LYS A 40 -16.64 4.34 4.41
C LYS A 40 -16.07 3.96 5.78
N LEU A 41 -14.88 3.38 5.83
CA LEU A 41 -14.26 2.89 7.07
C LEU A 41 -13.51 3.99 7.84
N TYR A 42 -12.84 4.90 7.13
CA TYR A 42 -11.91 5.86 7.72
C TYR A 42 -12.28 7.32 7.48
N GLY A 43 -13.25 7.62 6.61
CA GLY A 43 -13.57 8.98 6.19
C GLY A 43 -12.47 9.63 5.34
N ILE A 44 -11.47 8.87 4.89
CA ILE A 44 -10.35 9.37 4.10
C ILE A 44 -10.65 9.18 2.62
N GLN A 45 -10.73 10.28 1.88
CA GLN A 45 -10.83 10.25 0.42
C GLN A 45 -9.43 9.98 -0.16
N VAL A 46 -9.33 8.93 -0.97
CA VAL A 46 -8.09 8.56 -1.67
C VAL A 46 -8.26 8.78 -3.17
N ASN A 47 -7.17 9.16 -3.83
CA ASN A 47 -7.13 9.31 -5.29
C ASN A 47 -6.94 7.92 -5.94
N PRO A 48 -7.94 7.35 -6.64
CA PRO A 48 -7.82 6.02 -7.26
C PRO A 48 -6.83 6.00 -8.44
N SER A 49 -6.43 7.17 -8.96
CA SER A 49 -5.41 7.29 -10.00
C SER A 49 -3.99 7.33 -9.42
N SER A 50 -3.83 7.47 -8.10
CA SER A 50 -2.53 7.35 -7.43
C SER A 50 -2.06 5.90 -7.40
N MET A 51 -0.74 5.69 -7.31
CA MET A 51 -0.17 4.36 -7.10
C MET A 51 -0.56 3.85 -5.70
N PHE A 52 -1.19 2.68 -5.64
CA PHE A 52 -1.51 2.01 -4.38
C PHE A 52 -0.32 1.18 -3.92
N ASP A 53 0.44 1.75 -2.98
CA ASP A 53 1.64 1.19 -2.37
C ASP A 53 1.25 0.54 -1.04
N VAL A 54 1.41 -0.78 -0.92
CA VAL A 54 0.80 -1.55 0.16
C VAL A 54 1.83 -2.41 0.87
N GLN A 55 1.92 -2.22 2.19
CA GLN A 55 2.68 -3.07 3.10
C GLN A 55 1.76 -3.72 4.13
N VAL A 56 1.23 -4.91 3.79
CA VAL A 56 0.36 -5.68 4.69
C VAL A 56 1.02 -6.96 5.20
N LYS A 57 1.35 -6.98 6.49
CA LYS A 57 1.97 -8.12 7.19
C LYS A 57 1.98 -7.85 8.69
N ARG A 58 2.31 -8.85 9.52
CA ARG A 58 2.53 -8.62 10.97
C ARG A 58 3.50 -7.45 11.20
N ILE A 59 3.25 -6.63 12.21
CA ILE A 59 4.14 -5.51 12.53
C ILE A 59 5.30 -6.06 13.35
N HIS A 60 6.50 -5.96 12.79
CA HIS A 60 7.73 -6.49 13.38
C HIS A 60 8.94 -5.73 12.84
N GLU A 61 9.95 -5.49 13.68
CA GLU A 61 11.17 -4.78 13.29
C GLU A 61 11.85 -5.37 12.04
N TYR A 62 11.97 -6.69 11.93
CA TYR A 62 12.61 -7.32 10.76
C TYR A 62 11.80 -7.18 9.46
N LYS A 63 10.48 -6.91 9.56
CA LYS A 63 9.59 -6.65 8.42
C LYS A 63 9.65 -5.19 7.95
N ARG A 64 10.37 -4.35 8.70
CA ARG A 64 10.81 -2.99 8.35
C ARG A 64 9.68 -2.05 7.92
N GLN A 65 8.50 -2.10 8.55
CA GLN A 65 7.51 -1.02 8.41
C GLN A 65 8.07 0.35 8.84
N LEU A 66 9.02 0.35 9.78
CA LEU A 66 9.77 1.55 10.15
C LEU A 66 10.54 2.13 8.95
N LEU A 67 11.18 1.30 8.12
CA LEU A 67 11.89 1.77 6.93
C LEU A 67 10.92 2.41 5.93
N ASN A 68 9.75 1.79 5.71
CA ASN A 68 8.72 2.38 4.87
C ASN A 68 8.21 3.71 5.45
N CYS A 69 8.02 3.80 6.76
CA CYS A 69 7.65 5.06 7.42
C CYS A 69 8.69 6.17 7.21
N LEU A 70 9.99 5.86 7.30
CA LEU A 70 11.05 6.82 6.99
C LEU A 70 11.01 7.25 5.50
N HIS A 71 10.70 6.32 4.60
CA HIS A 71 10.50 6.65 3.18
C HIS A 71 9.31 7.59 2.97
N MET A 72 8.18 7.40 3.68
CA MET A 72 7.05 8.33 3.66
C MET A 72 7.47 9.76 4.04
N VAL A 73 8.30 9.89 5.09
CA VAL A 73 8.83 11.19 5.53
C VAL A 73 9.74 11.82 4.46
N VAL A 74 10.56 11.01 3.77
CA VAL A 74 11.39 11.50 2.65
C VAL A 74 10.53 12.00 1.49
N LEU A 75 9.46 11.26 1.12
CA LEU A 75 8.53 11.69 0.07
C LEU A 75 7.84 13.01 0.45
N TYR A 76 7.34 13.10 1.68
CA TYR A 76 6.75 14.33 2.21
C TYR A 76 7.72 15.52 2.12
N ASN A 77 8.96 15.36 2.61
CA ASN A 77 9.95 16.43 2.57
C ASN A 77 10.31 16.86 1.15
N ARG A 78 10.37 15.93 0.19
CA ARG A 78 10.60 16.25 -1.22
C ARG A 78 9.46 17.08 -1.82
N ILE A 79 8.21 16.70 -1.54
CA ILE A 79 7.03 17.46 -1.97
C ILE A 79 7.02 18.87 -1.35
N LYS A 80 7.40 19.00 -0.08
CA LYS A 80 7.47 20.32 0.58
C LYS A 80 8.58 21.21 0.04
N ARG A 81 9.71 20.61 -0.35
CA ARG A 81 10.86 21.34 -0.89
C ARG A 81 10.59 21.92 -2.27
N ASP A 82 9.95 21.14 -3.14
CA ASP A 82 9.51 21.60 -4.46
C ASP A 82 8.11 21.06 -4.76
N PRO A 83 7.06 21.81 -4.41
CA PRO A 83 5.69 21.38 -4.64
C PRO A 83 5.32 21.27 -6.12
N THR A 84 6.09 21.88 -7.03
CA THR A 84 5.80 21.92 -8.47
C THR A 84 6.49 20.83 -9.27
N ALA A 85 7.43 20.11 -8.66
CA ALA A 85 8.11 18.99 -9.28
C ALA A 85 7.12 17.89 -9.74
N PRO A 86 7.46 17.15 -10.81
CA PRO A 86 6.64 16.06 -11.30
C PRO A 86 6.72 14.86 -10.35
N PHE A 87 5.65 14.60 -9.59
CA PHE A 87 5.51 13.41 -8.76
C PHE A 87 4.42 12.48 -9.31
N VAL A 88 4.64 11.17 -9.20
CA VAL A 88 3.55 10.20 -9.34
C VAL A 88 2.78 10.19 -8.01
N PRO A 89 1.49 10.55 -7.98
CA PRO A 89 0.71 10.51 -6.76
C PRO A 89 0.74 9.11 -6.14
N ARG A 90 0.86 9.01 -4.82
CA ARG A 90 0.97 7.73 -4.12
C ARG A 90 0.04 7.67 -2.90
N THR A 91 -0.71 6.58 -2.78
CA THR A 91 -1.45 6.24 -1.58
C THR A 91 -0.77 5.06 -0.91
N ILE A 92 -0.08 5.31 0.20
CA ILE A 92 0.65 4.30 0.96
C ILE A 92 -0.24 3.73 2.04
N MET A 93 -0.40 2.41 2.06
CA MET A 93 -1.25 1.69 3.00
C MET A 93 -0.42 0.70 3.80
N VAL A 94 -0.39 0.85 5.12
CA VAL A 94 0.27 -0.10 6.02
C VAL A 94 -0.79 -0.83 6.83
N GLY A 95 -0.75 -2.17 6.82
CA GLY A 95 -1.72 -2.97 7.58
C GLY A 95 -1.04 -4.11 8.33
N GLY A 96 -1.48 -4.35 9.56
CA GLY A 96 -0.92 -5.40 10.38
C GLY A 96 -1.33 -5.30 11.85
N LYS A 97 -0.96 -6.33 12.62
CA LYS A 97 -1.12 -6.36 14.07
C LYS A 97 0.23 -6.52 14.74
N ALA A 98 0.41 -5.86 15.87
CA ALA A 98 1.51 -6.10 16.80
C ALA A 98 1.05 -7.04 17.92
N ALA A 99 1.96 -7.86 18.45
CA ALA A 99 1.69 -8.64 19.65
C ALA A 99 1.46 -7.70 20.85
N PRO A 100 0.59 -8.05 21.83
CA PRO A 100 0.22 -7.15 22.92
C PRO A 100 1.41 -6.61 23.73
N GLY A 101 2.39 -7.47 24.02
CA GLY A 101 3.61 -7.13 24.77
C GLY A 101 4.74 -6.52 23.93
N TYR A 102 4.58 -6.43 22.61
CA TYR A 102 5.65 -5.94 21.73
C TYR A 102 5.62 -4.42 21.65
N HIS A 103 6.27 -3.78 22.64
CA HIS A 103 6.23 -2.32 22.80
C HIS A 103 6.74 -1.56 21.57
N ILE A 104 7.90 -1.96 21.02
CA ILE A 104 8.49 -1.29 19.84
C ILE A 104 7.58 -1.39 18.62
N ALA A 105 7.00 -2.54 18.34
CA ALA A 105 6.04 -2.69 17.25
C ALA A 105 4.83 -1.75 17.40
N LYS A 106 4.34 -1.55 18.63
CA LYS A 106 3.25 -0.58 18.90
C LYS A 106 3.70 0.87 18.71
N GLN A 107 4.96 1.21 19.05
CA GLN A 107 5.51 2.53 18.75
C GLN A 107 5.65 2.79 17.25
N ILE A 108 6.00 1.77 16.45
CA ILE A 108 6.03 1.87 14.98
C ILE A 108 4.63 2.17 14.44
N ILE A 109 3.58 1.47 14.92
CA ILE A 109 2.19 1.78 14.55
C ILE A 109 1.84 3.23 14.89
N ARG A 110 2.17 3.65 16.12
CA ARG A 110 1.92 5.03 16.59
C ARG A 110 2.62 6.07 15.72
N LEU A 111 3.88 5.83 15.36
CA LEU A 111 4.66 6.70 14.47
C LEU A 111 3.98 6.84 13.11
N ILE A 112 3.60 5.73 12.47
CA ILE A 112 2.94 5.74 11.16
C ILE A 112 1.64 6.55 11.22
N ASN A 113 0.82 6.35 12.26
CA ASN A 113 -0.42 7.11 12.43
C ASN A 113 -0.18 8.62 12.60
N HIS A 114 0.83 9.03 13.37
CA HIS A 114 1.16 10.45 13.51
C HIS A 114 1.71 11.06 12.21
N VAL A 115 2.58 10.33 11.49
CA VAL A 115 3.07 10.78 10.18
C VAL A 115 1.91 10.91 9.19
N ALA A 116 0.99 9.93 9.17
CA ALA A 116 -0.21 9.99 8.35
C ALA A 116 -1.09 11.20 8.68
N ALA A 117 -1.29 11.51 9.96
CA ALA A 117 -2.06 12.68 10.38
C ALA A 117 -1.44 13.99 9.89
N VAL A 118 -0.12 14.14 9.92
CA VAL A 118 0.57 15.32 9.39
C VAL A 118 0.43 15.40 7.86
N VAL A 119 0.77 14.32 7.17
CA VAL A 119 0.80 14.27 5.69
C VAL A 119 -0.59 14.48 5.10
N ASN A 120 -1.61 13.79 5.62
CA ASN A 120 -2.95 13.81 5.04
C ASN A 120 -3.67 15.15 5.21
N ASN A 121 -3.26 15.96 6.19
CA ASN A 121 -3.83 17.28 6.50
C ASN A 121 -2.98 18.45 5.96
N ASP A 122 -1.85 18.19 5.29
CA ASP A 122 -1.03 19.26 4.71
C ASP A 122 -1.55 19.67 3.32
N PRO A 123 -2.07 20.90 3.15
CA PRO A 123 -2.64 21.35 1.88
C PRO A 123 -1.60 21.46 0.76
N VAL A 124 -0.31 21.59 1.07
CA VAL A 124 0.77 21.61 0.06
C VAL A 124 0.95 20.22 -0.57
N VAL A 125 0.70 19.17 0.22
CA VAL A 125 0.76 17.78 -0.25
C VAL A 125 -0.48 17.43 -1.06
N GLY A 126 -1.67 17.78 -0.55
CA GLY A 126 -2.95 17.49 -1.21
C GLY A 126 -3.11 16.01 -1.53
N ASP A 127 -3.32 15.68 -2.81
CA ASP A 127 -3.49 14.32 -3.32
C ASP A 127 -2.20 13.67 -3.84
N LYS A 128 -1.05 14.34 -3.72
CA LYS A 128 0.25 13.80 -4.16
C LYS A 128 0.72 12.65 -3.28
N LEU A 129 0.39 12.69 -1.98
CA LEU A 129 0.73 11.66 -1.03
C LEU A 129 -0.39 11.50 0.00
N LYS A 130 -0.92 10.29 0.13
CA LYS A 130 -1.83 9.89 1.21
C LYS A 130 -1.25 8.69 1.94
N ILE A 131 -1.44 8.64 3.25
CA ILE A 131 -0.97 7.52 4.10
C ILE A 131 -2.15 7.00 4.91
N ILE A 132 -2.38 5.69 4.90
CA ILE A 132 -3.47 5.07 5.64
C ILE A 132 -2.94 3.87 6.43
N PHE A 133 -3.25 3.83 7.72
CA PHE A 133 -3.05 2.62 8.51
C PHE A 133 -4.33 1.77 8.47
N LEU A 134 -4.23 0.57 7.92
CA LEU A 134 -5.33 -0.36 7.73
C LEU A 134 -5.59 -1.13 9.03
N GLU A 135 -6.45 -0.56 9.86
CA GLU A 135 -6.84 -1.12 11.16
C GLU A 135 -7.42 -2.54 11.05
N ASN A 136 -7.17 -3.34 12.09
CA ASN A 136 -7.70 -4.70 12.23
C ASN A 136 -7.53 -5.59 10.98
N TYR A 137 -6.36 -5.49 10.31
CA TYR A 137 -6.04 -6.30 9.14
C TYR A 137 -6.31 -7.80 9.38
N ARG A 138 -7.05 -8.40 8.46
CA ARG A 138 -7.59 -9.77 8.50
C ARG A 138 -7.90 -10.24 7.08
N VAL A 139 -8.21 -11.53 6.92
CA VAL A 139 -8.47 -12.17 5.60
C VAL A 139 -9.48 -11.38 4.77
N SER A 140 -10.66 -11.08 5.32
CA SER A 140 -11.71 -10.35 4.59
C SER A 140 -11.27 -8.97 4.10
N PHE A 141 -10.30 -8.35 4.77
CA PHE A 141 -9.77 -7.07 4.31
C PHE A 141 -8.69 -7.27 3.24
N ALA A 142 -7.83 -8.28 3.40
CA ALA A 142 -6.83 -8.67 2.42
C ALA A 142 -7.46 -8.97 1.04
N GLU A 143 -8.62 -9.64 1.01
CA GLU A 143 -9.40 -9.91 -0.20
C GLU A 143 -9.77 -8.65 -1.01
N LYS A 144 -9.85 -7.49 -0.35
CA LYS A 144 -10.14 -6.21 -1.01
C LYS A 144 -8.87 -5.43 -1.36
N ILE A 145 -7.84 -5.53 -0.51
CA ILE A 145 -6.58 -4.80 -0.67
C ILE A 145 -5.71 -5.40 -1.79
N ILE A 146 -5.52 -6.71 -1.79
CA ILE A 146 -4.59 -7.40 -2.70
C ILE A 146 -4.94 -7.14 -4.18
N PRO A 147 -6.21 -7.27 -4.62
CA PRO A 147 -6.56 -7.00 -6.03
C PRO A 147 -6.34 -5.55 -6.47
N ALA A 148 -6.37 -4.60 -5.54
CA ALA A 148 -6.19 -3.17 -5.79
C ALA A 148 -4.74 -2.68 -5.67
N THR A 149 -3.82 -3.52 -5.17
CA THR A 149 -2.43 -3.15 -4.92
C THR A 149 -1.65 -2.98 -6.22
N ASP A 150 -0.97 -1.85 -6.41
CA ASP A 150 -0.05 -1.62 -7.53
C ASP A 150 1.38 -2.03 -7.16
N LEU A 151 1.82 -1.69 -5.93
CA LEU A 151 3.14 -2.03 -5.39
C LEU A 151 3.00 -2.80 -4.07
N SER A 152 3.55 -4.02 -4.04
CA SER A 152 3.59 -4.91 -2.87
C SER A 152 4.93 -4.77 -2.14
N GLU A 153 4.92 -4.20 -0.93
CA GLU A 153 6.14 -3.94 -0.15
C GLU A 153 6.65 -5.20 0.59
N GLN A 154 7.70 -5.82 0.04
CA GLN A 154 8.35 -7.03 0.57
C GLN A 154 9.78 -6.75 1.06
N ILE A 155 9.88 -5.78 1.97
CA ILE A 155 11.15 -5.20 2.41
C ILE A 155 11.68 -5.78 3.72
N SER A 156 11.53 -7.08 3.99
CA SER A 156 12.16 -7.67 5.19
C SER A 156 13.70 -7.61 5.08
N THR A 157 14.42 -7.63 6.21
CA THR A 157 15.89 -7.74 6.19
C THR A 157 16.29 -9.07 5.55
N ALA A 158 17.27 -9.08 4.64
CA ALA A 158 17.70 -10.31 3.96
C ALA A 158 18.07 -11.40 4.99
N GLY A 159 17.58 -12.63 4.75
CA GLY A 159 17.77 -13.77 5.67
C GLY A 159 16.78 -13.88 6.83
N THR A 160 15.86 -12.91 7.02
CA THR A 160 14.88 -12.95 8.13
C THR A 160 13.48 -13.43 7.75
N GLU A 161 13.12 -13.38 6.45
CA GLU A 161 11.88 -13.96 5.95
C GLU A 161 12.18 -15.35 5.36
N ALA A 162 11.60 -16.40 5.93
CA ALA A 162 11.81 -17.75 5.45
C ALA A 162 11.13 -18.04 4.09
N SER A 163 9.99 -17.40 3.83
CA SER A 163 9.21 -17.56 2.59
C SER A 163 8.36 -16.31 2.34
N GLY A 164 7.22 -16.19 3.04
CA GLY A 164 6.23 -15.14 2.82
C GLY A 164 5.21 -15.53 1.75
N THR A 165 3.91 -15.46 2.09
CA THR A 165 2.79 -15.87 1.22
C THR A 165 1.87 -14.73 0.81
N GLY A 166 2.15 -13.52 1.29
CA GLY A 166 1.49 -12.29 0.86
C GLY A 166 2.37 -11.44 -0.05
N ASN A 167 3.36 -12.06 -0.70
CA ASN A 167 4.28 -11.43 -1.64
C ASN A 167 3.60 -11.12 -2.98
#